data_AF-X0X183-F1
#
_entry.id   AF-X0X183-F1
#
_cell.length_a   1.000
_cell.length_b   1.000
_cell.length_c   1.000
_cell.angle_alpha   90.00
_cell.angle_beta   90.00
_cell.angle_gamma   90.00
#
_symmetry.space_group_name_H-M   'P 1'
#
loop_
_entity.id
_entity.type
_entity.pdbx_description
1 polymer ?
#
loop_
_entity_poly.entity_id
_entity_poly.type
_entity_poly.pdbx_seq_one_letter_code
_entity_poly.pdbx_strand_id
1 'polypeptide(L)' 'MDNRLPAYFQLSRYNITPQDVVRTVLHCDPGSIQTKAIVTPVWDVDVFASHLESMSEISKGVVYQWEYRGQLISFIR' A
#
# COMPACT_ATOMS: atom_id res chain seq x y z
N MET A 1 1.05 -11.55 15.84
CA MET A 1 1.76 -12.01 14.63
C MET A 1 2.91 -11.05 14.38
N ASP A 2 4.15 -11.50 14.51
CA ASP A 2 5.32 -10.64 14.32
C ASP A 2 5.54 -10.44 12.81
N ASN A 3 5.07 -9.30 12.28
CA ASN A 3 5.35 -8.79 10.93
C ASN A 3 6.82 -8.35 10.82
N ARG A 4 7.78 -9.26 11.04
CA ARG A 4 9.20 -8.92 10.96
C ARG A 4 9.67 -9.02 9.51
N LEU A 5 10.05 -7.87 8.97
CA LEU A 5 10.78 -7.76 7.70
C LEU A 5 12.04 -8.65 7.76
N PRO A 6 12.43 -9.29 6.64
CA PRO A 6 13.55 -10.23 6.63
C PRO A 6 14.86 -9.65 7.19
N ALA A 7 15.58 -10.43 8.01
CA ALA A 7 16.77 -9.98 8.71
C ALA A 7 17.93 -9.55 7.79
N TYR A 8 17.97 -10.01 6.54
CA TYR A 8 19.02 -9.67 5.58
C TYR A 8 19.05 -8.17 5.22
N PHE A 9 17.92 -7.46 5.36
CA PHE A 9 17.88 -6.01 5.14
C PHE A 9 18.56 -5.21 6.26
N GLN A 10 18.85 -5.84 7.41
CA GLN A 10 19.48 -5.21 8.57
C GLN A 10 18.78 -3.91 9.05
N LEU A 11 17.48 -3.75 8.80
CA LEU A 11 16.76 -2.50 9.09
C LEU A 11 16.85 -2.08 10.57
N SER A 12 16.81 -3.06 11.47
CA SER A 12 16.97 -2.85 12.91
C SER A 12 18.32 -2.25 13.30
N ARG A 13 19.40 -2.53 12.55
CA ARG A 13 20.74 -1.94 12.77
C ARG A 13 20.73 -0.43 12.56
N TYR A 14 19.88 0.04 11.65
CA TYR A 14 19.73 1.45 11.30
C TYR A 14 18.55 2.13 12.00
N ASN A 15 17.89 1.43 12.94
CA ASN A 15 16.67 1.88 13.61
C ASN A 15 15.54 2.23 12.61
N ILE A 16 15.50 1.58 11.45
CA ILE A 16 14.45 1.75 10.45
C ILE A 16 13.28 0.87 10.83
N THR A 17 12.11 1.47 11.04
CA THR A 17 10.87 0.76 11.35
C THR A 17 10.10 0.40 10.09
N PRO A 18 9.15 -0.55 10.14
CA PRO A 18 8.24 -0.80 9.02
C PRO A 18 7.46 0.44 8.57
N GLN A 19 7.14 1.35 9.50
CA GLN A 19 6.47 2.62 9.17
C GLN A 19 7.37 3.53 8.34
N ASP A 20 8.67 3.57 8.64
CA ASP A 20 9.64 4.35 7.87
C ASP A 20 9.79 3.79 6.45
N VAL A 21 9.75 2.47 6.30
CA VAL A 21 9.75 1.82 4.99
C VAL A 21 8.52 2.23 4.18
N VAL A 22 7.33 2.17 4.77
CA VAL A 22 6.08 2.58 4.08
C VAL A 22 6.14 4.04 3.67
N ARG A 23 6.54 4.95 4.57
CA ARG A 23 6.68 6.38 4.25
C ARG A 23 7.68 6.64 3.14
N THR A 24 8.78 5.90 3.12
CA THR A 24 9.87 6.09 2.15
C THR A 24 9.53 5.49 0.78
N VAL A 25 8.94 4.29 0.76
CA VAL A 25 8.71 3.52 -0.47
C VAL A 25 7.35 3.84 -1.09
N LEU A 26 6.32 4.00 -0.26
CA LEU A 26 4.94 4.21 -0.73
C LEU A 26 4.52 5.69 -0.68
N HIS A 27 5.38 6.56 -0.12
CA HIS A 27 5.17 8.01 -0.04
C HIS A 27 3.84 8.44 0.62
N CYS A 28 3.33 7.65 1.56
CA CYS A 28 2.10 7.95 2.30
C CYS A 28 2.25 7.70 3.80
N ASP A 29 1.27 8.18 4.59
CA ASP A 29 1.19 7.80 5.99
C ASP A 29 0.79 6.31 6.10
N PRO A 30 1.43 5.51 6.97
CA PRO A 30 1.11 4.10 7.12
C PRO A 30 -0.32 3.83 7.56
N GLY A 31 -0.94 4.76 8.31
CA GLY A 31 -2.33 4.65 8.76
C GLY A 31 -3.35 4.84 7.62
N SER A 32 -2.93 5.34 6.46
CA SER A 32 -3.79 5.49 5.29
C SER A 32 -3.97 4.19 4.50
N ILE A 33 -3.12 3.18 4.73
CA ILE A 33 -3.20 1.88 4.04
C ILE A 33 -4.18 0.97 4.77
N GLN A 34 -5.18 0.48 4.05
CA GLN A 34 -6.14 -0.50 4.55
C GLN A 34 -5.47 -1.87 4.72
N THR A 35 -5.86 -2.61 5.76
CA THR A 35 -5.37 -3.97 6.01
C THR A 35 -5.63 -4.91 4.82
N LYS A 36 -6.74 -4.69 4.11
CA LYS A 36 -7.02 -5.36 2.83
C LYS A 36 -6.30 -4.60 1.73
N ALA A 37 -5.23 -5.20 1.22
CA ALA A 37 -4.42 -4.63 0.17
C ALA A 37 -4.24 -5.60 -1.01
N ILE A 38 -4.18 -5.04 -2.21
CA ILE A 38 -3.77 -5.73 -3.43
C ILE A 38 -2.49 -5.06 -3.91
N VAL A 39 -1.45 -5.87 -4.16
CA VAL A 39 -0.15 -5.38 -4.64
C VAL A 39 0.03 -5.83 -6.08
N THR A 40 0.16 -4.88 -7.01
CA THR A 40 0.30 -5.14 -8.45
C THR A 40 1.43 -4.32 -9.05
N PRO A 41 2.67 -4.83 -9.06
CA PRO A 41 3.83 -4.08 -9.54
C PRO A 41 3.82 -3.71 -11.03
N VAL A 42 2.88 -4.27 -11.80
CA VAL A 42 2.86 -4.15 -13.26
C VAL A 42 1.56 -3.55 -13.79
N TRP A 43 0.43 -3.81 -13.12
CA TRP A 43 -0.87 -3.37 -13.61
C TRP A 43 -1.19 -1.97 -13.13
N ASP A 44 -1.70 -1.15 -14.04
CA ASP A 44 -2.21 0.16 -13.70
C ASP A 44 -3.58 0.06 -13.02
N VAL A 45 -3.93 1.07 -12.25
CA VAL A 45 -5.21 1.15 -11.54
C VAL A 45 -6.39 1.13 -12.51
N ASP A 46 -6.22 1.73 -13.69
CA ASP A 46 -7.25 1.82 -14.72
C ASP A 46 -7.73 0.47 -15.25
N VAL A 47 -6.90 -0.58 -15.11
CA VAL A 47 -7.28 -1.97 -15.49
C VAL A 47 -8.53 -2.44 -14.74
N PHE A 48 -8.75 -1.92 -13.53
CA PHE A 48 -9.86 -2.32 -12.68
C PHE A 48 -10.98 -1.28 -12.59
N ALA A 49 -10.79 -0.08 -13.18
CA ALA A 49 -11.67 1.07 -13.00
C ALA A 49 -13.15 0.77 -13.27
N SER A 50 -13.48 -0.08 -14.25
CA SER A 50 -14.87 -0.43 -14.58
C SER A 50 -15.59 -1.25 -13.50
N HIS A 51 -14.87 -1.78 -12.52
CA HIS A 51 -15.40 -2.62 -11.46
C HIS A 51 -15.37 -1.92 -10.08
N LEU A 52 -14.86 -0.69 -10.02
CA LEU A 52 -14.76 0.08 -8.79
C LEU A 52 -16.00 0.95 -8.59
N GLU A 53 -16.49 1.00 -7.36
CA GLU A 53 -17.57 1.92 -6.97
C GLU A 53 -17.03 3.34 -6.83
N SER A 54 -15.84 3.46 -6.24
CA SER A 54 -15.12 4.71 -6.12
C SER A 54 -13.61 4.46 -6.06
N MET A 55 -12.85 5.48 -6.44
CA MET A 55 -11.39 5.46 -6.42
C MET A 55 -10.85 6.82 -5.99
N SER A 56 -9.92 6.81 -5.04
CA SER A 56 -9.13 7.97 -4.65
C SER A 56 -7.65 7.63 -4.66
N GLU A 57 -6.82 8.63 -4.93
CA GLU A 57 -5.37 8.50 -4.92
C GLU A 57 -4.85 8.97 -3.55
N ILE A 58 -4.16 8.08 -2.82
CA ILE A 58 -3.52 8.39 -1.54
C ILE A 58 -2.10 8.89 -1.79
N SER A 59 -1.38 8.19 -2.67
CA SER A 59 -0.01 8.50 -3.06
C SER A 59 0.10 8.43 -4.56
N LYS A 60 0.56 9.52 -5.15
CA LYS A 60 0.52 9.72 -6.60
C LYS A 60 1.25 8.61 -7.34
N GLY A 61 0.53 7.86 -8.18
CA GLY A 61 1.10 6.78 -8.99
C GLY A 61 1.46 5.51 -8.22
N VAL A 62 1.22 5.43 -6.91
CA VAL A 62 1.74 4.35 -6.05
C VAL A 62 0.65 3.71 -5.19
N VAL A 63 -0.15 4.51 -4.48
CA VAL A 63 -1.17 3.99 -3.56
C VAL A 63 -2.51 4.61 -3.86
N TYR A 64 -3.49 3.75 -4.08
CA TYR A 64 -4.87 4.09 -4.32
C TYR A 64 -5.76 3.46 -3.26
N GLN A 65 -6.89 4.09 -3.00
CA GLN A 65 -7.96 3.53 -2.21
C GLN A 65 -9.16 3.31 -3.09
N TRP A 66 -9.66 2.08 -3.05
CA TRP A 66 -10.80 1.64 -3.85
C TRP A 66 -11.93 1.21 -2.96
N GLU A 67 -13.15 1.40 -3.45
CA GLU A 67 -14.33 0.81 -2.87
C GLU A 67 -14.87 -0.28 -3.81
N TYR A 68 -15.02 -1.49 -3.28
CA TYR A 68 -15.59 -2.63 -3.99
C TYR A 68 -16.56 -3.36 -3.08
N ARG A 69 -17.84 -3.40 -3.46
CA ARG A 69 -18.92 -4.01 -2.67
C ARG A 69 -18.96 -3.46 -1.25
N GLY A 70 -18.81 -2.13 -1.10
CA GLY A 70 -18.77 -1.44 0.19
C GLY A 70 -17.54 -1.77 1.06
N GLN A 71 -16.49 -2.36 0.50
CA GLN A 71 -15.23 -2.59 1.21
C GLN A 71 -14.15 -1.67 0.68
N LEU A 72 -13.46 -0.99 1.61
CA LEU A 72 -12.27 -0.21 1.30
C LEU A 72 -11.07 -1.15 1.16
N ILE A 73 -10.38 -1.03 0.02
CA ILE A 73 -9.21 -1.82 -0.34
C ILE A 73 -8.10 -0.85 -0.73
N SER A 74 -6.89 -1.08 -0.23
CA SER A 74 -5.71 -0.38 -0.73
C SER A 74 -5.13 -1.08 -1.94
N PHE A 75 -4.94 -0.37 -3.03
CA PHE A 75 -4.25 -0.86 -4.20
C PHE A 75 -2.87 -0.22 -4.26
N ILE A 76 -1.84 -1.06 -4.31
CA ILE A 76 -0.44 -0.64 -4.28
C ILE A 76 0.21 -1.10 -5.58
N ARG A 77 0.71 -0.15 -6.36
CA ARG A 77 1.56 -0.41 -7.51
C ARG A 77 2.99 -0.67 -7.05
#